data_AF-A0A9E4ZMI9-F1
#
_entry.id   AF-A0A9E4ZMI9-F1
#
_cell.length_a   1.000
_cell.length_b   1.000
_cell.length_c   1.000
_cell.angle_alpha   90.00
_cell.angle_beta   90.00
_cell.angle_gamma   90.00
#
_symmetry.space_group_name_H-M   'P 1'
#
loop_
_entity.id
_entity.type
_entity.pdbx_description
1 polymer ?
#
loop_
_entity_poly.entity_id
_entity_poly.type
_entity_poly.pdbx_seq_one_letter_code
_entity_poly.pdbx_strand_id
1 'polypeptide(L)'
;MNQASNLALLTLIVALVIVYFPELARIFSTAAILAVVTFVTISLVVGYVLGGPGRGTKRTLALGTAQRNIAAALAVATFNFTDPDVMIMIIVVGVIGLILLIFLAAEMGKLGMAAAIDQMTHD
;
A
#
# COMPACT_ATOMS: atom_id res chain seq x y z
N MET A 1 -9.71 15.18 -17.77
CA MET A 1 -9.91 14.71 -16.39
C MET A 1 -8.75 13.90 -15.83
N ASN A 2 -8.17 12.93 -16.57
CA ASN A 2 -7.11 12.06 -16.03
C ASN A 2 -5.79 12.78 -15.66
N GLN A 3 -5.44 13.87 -16.34
CA GLN A 3 -4.20 14.60 -16.05
C GLN A 3 -4.22 15.30 -14.70
N ALA A 4 -5.36 15.87 -14.29
CA ALA A 4 -5.51 16.51 -12.99
C ALA A 4 -5.41 15.48 -11.84
N SER A 5 -6.05 14.31 -12.00
CA SER A 5 -5.95 13.22 -11.02
C SER A 5 -4.53 12.66 -10.93
N ASN A 6 -3.84 12.46 -12.06
CA ASN A 6 -2.45 12.01 -12.05
C ASN A 6 -1.51 13.04 -11.40
N LEU A 7 -1.67 14.33 -11.70
CA LEU A 7 -0.89 15.40 -11.07
C LEU A 7 -1.16 15.49 -9.57
N ALA A 8 -2.42 15.37 -9.14
CA ALA A 8 -2.78 15.37 -7.74
C ALA A 8 -2.19 14.15 -7.00
N LEU A 9 -2.28 12.96 -7.58
CA LEU A 9 -1.69 11.74 -7.02
C LEU A 9 -0.17 11.83 -6.94
N LEU A 10 0.49 12.30 -8.00
CA LEU A 10 1.93 12.51 -8.01
C LEU A 10 2.36 13.51 -6.93
N THR A 11 1.66 14.65 -6.85
CA THR A 11 1.92 15.69 -5.84
C THR A 11 1.74 15.13 -4.42
N LEU A 12 0.68 14.36 -4.19
CA LEU A 12 0.43 13.71 -2.90
C LEU A 12 1.56 12.74 -2.53
N ILE A 13 1.97 11.87 -3.47
CA ILE A 13 3.05 10.91 -3.24
C ILE A 13 4.35 11.64 -2.90
N VAL A 14 4.71 12.68 -3.66
CA VAL A 14 5.93 13.46 -3.42
C VAL A 14 5.87 14.17 -2.05
N ALA A 15 4.74 14.79 -1.72
CA ALA A 15 4.55 15.45 -0.43
C ALA A 15 4.71 14.47 0.75
N LEU A 16 4.13 13.27 0.63
CA LEU A 16 4.27 12.22 1.64
C LEU A 16 5.73 11.78 1.81
N VAL A 17 6.47 11.58 0.72
CA VAL A 17 7.89 11.21 0.81
C VAL A 17 8.73 12.29 1.48
N ILE A 18 8.47 13.57 1.17
CA ILE A 18 9.20 14.70 1.78
C ILE A 18 8.91 14.80 3.27
N VAL A 19 7.63 14.76 3.66
CA VAL A 19 7.20 14.94 5.06
C VAL A 19 7.74 13.82 5.95
N TYR A 20 7.75 12.58 5.46
CA TYR A 20 8.13 11.41 6.26
C TYR A 20 9.57 10.92 6.00
N PHE A 21 10.40 11.69 5.29
CA PHE A 21 11.79 11.32 5.00
C PHE A 21 12.63 10.95 6.24
N PRO A 22 12.60 11.69 7.38
CA PRO A 22 13.42 11.35 8.53
C PRO A 22 12.96 10.06 9.22
N GLU A 23 11.66 9.79 9.29
CA GLU A 23 11.12 8.51 9.76
C GLU A 23 11.55 7.37 8.82
N LEU A 24 11.47 7.58 7.50
CA LEU A 24 11.94 6.62 6.50
C LEU A 24 13.42 6.26 6.68
N ALA A 25 14.27 7.24 6.99
CA ALA A 25 15.70 7.02 7.21
C ALA A 25 15.99 6.21 8.48
N ARG A 26 15.24 6.40 9.57
CA ARG A 26 15.42 5.67 10.83
C ARG A 26 15.09 4.18 10.72
N ILE A 27 14.19 3.83 9.81
CA ILE A 27 13.69 2.46 9.63
C ILE A 27 14.74 1.52 9.03
N PHE A 28 15.69 2.03 8.24
CA PHE A 28 16.73 1.21 7.60
C PHE A 28 17.63 0.47 8.62
N SER A 29 17.61 0.88 9.89
CA SER A 29 18.36 0.24 10.97
C SER A 29 17.56 -0.80 11.77
N THR A 30 16.25 -0.98 11.52
CA THR A 30 15.35 -1.72 12.42
C THR A 30 14.65 -2.89 11.73
N ALA A 31 14.29 -3.93 12.49
CA ALA A 31 13.44 -5.05 12.05
C ALA A 31 12.01 -4.64 11.59
N ALA A 32 11.67 -3.35 11.67
CA ALA A 32 10.39 -2.76 11.25
C ALA A 32 10.10 -3.00 9.76
N ILE A 33 11.11 -2.97 8.88
CA ILE A 33 10.91 -3.25 7.44
C ILE A 33 10.36 -4.67 7.26
N LEU A 34 10.99 -5.65 7.91
CA LEU A 34 10.56 -7.05 7.82
C LEU A 34 9.14 -7.24 8.34
N ALA A 35 8.79 -6.56 9.44
CA ALA A 35 7.45 -6.59 9.99
C ALA A 35 6.42 -6.02 9.00
N VAL A 36 6.69 -4.87 8.39
CA VAL A 36 5.77 -4.25 7.41
C VAL A 36 5.63 -5.11 6.16
N VAL A 37 6.74 -5.56 5.58
CA VAL A 37 6.72 -6.38 4.36
C VAL A 37 5.91 -7.65 4.60
N THR A 38 6.21 -8.37 5.68
CA THR A 38 5.50 -9.61 6.02
C THR A 38 4.01 -9.33 6.26
N PHE A 39 3.69 -8.27 6.99
CA PHE A 39 2.31 -7.87 7.27
C PHE A 39 1.53 -7.58 5.98
N VAL A 40 2.08 -6.75 5.09
CA VAL A 40 1.45 -6.38 3.81
C VAL A 40 1.31 -7.59 2.90
N THR A 41 2.33 -8.45 2.81
CA THR A 41 2.27 -9.68 2.02
C THR A 41 1.17 -10.60 2.51
N ILE A 42 1.07 -10.84 3.82
CA ILE A 42 0.01 -11.67 4.40
C ILE A 42 -1.37 -11.08 4.09
N SER A 43 -1.56 -9.78 4.29
CA SER A 43 -2.85 -9.12 3.98
C SER A 43 -3.23 -9.24 2.50
N LEU A 44 -2.27 -9.09 1.59
CA LEU A 44 -2.49 -9.28 0.15
C LEU A 44 -2.87 -10.72 -0.18
N VAL A 45 -2.15 -11.71 0.37
CA VAL A 45 -2.44 -13.13 0.14
C VAL A 45 -3.84 -13.48 0.66
N VAL A 46 -4.18 -13.05 1.87
CA VAL A 46 -5.49 -13.30 2.48
C VAL A 46 -6.59 -12.68 1.61
N GLY A 47 -6.46 -11.41 1.22
CA GLY A 47 -7.46 -10.76 0.37
C GLY A 47 -7.55 -11.38 -1.04
N TYR A 48 -6.44 -11.86 -1.59
CA TYR A 48 -6.42 -12.52 -2.90
C TYR A 48 -7.09 -13.90 -2.87
N VAL A 49 -6.78 -14.71 -1.85
CA VAL A 49 -7.36 -16.06 -1.67
C VAL A 49 -8.86 -15.98 -1.44
N LEU A 50 -9.31 -14.99 -0.66
CA LEU A 50 -10.73 -14.80 -0.33
C LEU A 50 -11.54 -14.06 -1.41
N GLY A 51 -10.90 -13.50 -2.44
CA GLY A 51 -11.55 -12.61 -3.42
C GLY A 51 -12.45 -13.25 -4.48
N GLY A 52 -12.86 -14.51 -4.30
CA GLY A 52 -13.79 -15.20 -5.20
C GLY A 52 -13.19 -15.57 -6.57
N PRO A 53 -13.98 -16.06 -7.54
CA PRO A 53 -13.46 -16.64 -8.79
C PRO A 53 -12.89 -15.62 -9.80
N GLY A 54 -13.34 -14.36 -9.76
CA GLY A 54 -12.92 -13.34 -10.71
C GLY A 54 -11.51 -12.81 -10.43
N ARG A 55 -10.60 -12.89 -11.41
CA ARG A 55 -9.21 -12.38 -11.28
C ARG A 55 -9.17 -10.88 -10.93
N GLY A 56 -10.08 -10.09 -11.47
CA GLY A 56 -10.23 -8.66 -11.12
C GLY A 56 -10.65 -8.48 -9.67
N THR A 57 -11.70 -9.18 -9.24
CA THR A 57 -12.22 -9.16 -7.86
C THR A 57 -11.16 -9.56 -6.83
N LYS A 58 -10.37 -10.60 -7.12
CA LYS A 58 -9.24 -11.01 -6.26
C LYS A 58 -8.22 -9.91 -6.07
N ARG A 59 -7.82 -9.22 -7.14
CA ARG A 59 -6.83 -8.14 -7.08
C ARG A 59 -7.36 -6.94 -6.31
N THR A 60 -8.61 -6.52 -6.57
CA THR A 60 -9.23 -5.41 -5.85
C THR A 60 -9.38 -5.72 -4.37
N LEU A 61 -9.81 -6.94 -4.01
CA LEU A 61 -9.94 -7.33 -2.60
C LEU A 61 -8.59 -7.44 -1.92
N ALA A 62 -7.57 -7.98 -2.58
CA ALA A 62 -6.20 -8.04 -2.06
C ALA A 62 -5.68 -6.64 -1.71
N LEU A 63 -5.73 -5.70 -2.68
CA LEU A 63 -5.27 -4.32 -2.48
C LEU A 63 -6.08 -3.61 -1.39
N GLY A 64 -7.40 -3.80 -1.37
CA GLY A 64 -8.28 -3.23 -0.34
C GLY A 64 -8.03 -3.78 1.06
N THR A 65 -7.66 -5.06 1.18
CA THR A 65 -7.34 -5.70 2.47
C THR A 65 -6.00 -5.22 3.03
N ALA A 66 -5.03 -4.97 2.17
CA ALA A 66 -3.71 -4.52 2.58
C ALA A 66 -3.64 -3.02 2.87
N GLN A 67 -4.55 -2.21 2.31
CA GLN A 67 -4.62 -0.79 2.59
C GLN A 67 -5.27 -0.54 3.95
N ARG A 68 -4.52 0.06 4.89
CA ARG A 68 -4.99 0.34 6.25
C ARG A 68 -5.33 1.79 6.47
N ASN A 69 -6.34 2.06 7.31
CA ASN A 69 -6.68 3.41 7.73
C ASN A 69 -5.76 3.86 8.87
N ILE A 70 -4.74 4.66 8.52
CA ILE A 70 -3.74 5.17 9.47
C ILE A 70 -4.33 6.19 10.43
N ALA A 71 -5.30 7.00 10.02
CA ALA A 71 -5.95 7.96 10.90
C ALA A 71 -6.69 7.28 12.06
N ALA A 72 -7.41 6.19 11.77
CA ALA A 72 -8.06 5.38 12.79
C ALA A 72 -7.04 4.72 13.74
N ALA A 73 -5.95 4.18 13.19
CA ALA A 73 -4.89 3.57 14.00
C ALA A 73 -4.20 4.60 14.91
N LEU A 74 -3.89 5.79 14.40
CA LEU A 74 -3.30 6.88 15.18
C LEU A 74 -4.25 7.38 16.28
N ALA A 75 -5.55 7.49 15.99
CA ALA A 75 -6.54 7.85 17.01
C ALA A 75 -6.52 6.84 18.17
N VAL A 76 -6.60 5.54 17.86
CA VAL A 76 -6.52 4.48 18.88
C VAL A 76 -5.19 4.55 19.64
N ALA A 77 -4.07 4.73 18.94
CA ALA A 77 -2.75 4.82 19.58
C ALA A 77 -2.67 6.00 20.55
N THR A 78 -3.10 7.18 20.11
CA THR A 78 -3.03 8.43 20.88
C THR A 78 -3.85 8.36 22.16
N PHE A 79 -5.01 7.68 22.12
CA PHE A 79 -5.87 7.56 23.29
C PHE A 79 -5.52 6.41 24.25
N ASN A 80 -4.77 5.40 23.80
CA ASN A 80 -4.56 4.17 24.58
C ASN A 80 -3.10 3.85 24.91
N PHE A 81 -2.14 4.50 24.26
CA PHE A 81 -0.72 4.23 24.43
C PHE A 81 0.06 5.50 24.73
N THR A 82 0.91 5.43 25.75
CA THR A 82 1.87 6.49 26.10
C THR A 82 3.24 6.27 25.48
N ASP A 83 3.49 5.06 24.97
CA ASP A 83 4.73 4.69 24.31
C ASP A 83 4.81 5.27 22.89
N PRO A 84 5.78 6.16 22.59
CA PRO A 84 5.93 6.76 21.27
C PRO A 84 6.25 5.75 20.16
N ASP A 85 6.83 4.58 20.50
CA ASP A 85 7.21 3.57 19.50
C ASP A 85 5.99 2.98 18.78
N VAL A 86 4.82 2.94 19.44
CA VAL A 86 3.55 2.50 18.83
C VAL A 86 3.13 3.43 17.71
N MET A 87 3.19 4.75 17.93
CA MET A 87 2.84 5.75 16.92
C MET A 87 3.84 5.70 15.76
N ILE A 88 5.14 5.57 16.06
CA ILE A 88 6.19 5.43 15.04
C ILE A 88 5.89 4.20 14.17
N MET A 89 5.60 3.03 14.76
CA MET A 89 5.30 1.82 14.00
C MET A 89 4.08 1.98 13.08
N ILE A 90 3.03 2.68 13.54
CA ILE A 90 1.83 2.95 12.73
C ILE A 90 2.17 3.80 11.51
N ILE A 91 2.97 4.86 11.69
CA ILE A 91 3.43 5.74 10.60
C ILE A 91 4.30 4.93 9.63
N VAL A 92 5.23 4.13 10.14
CA VAL A 92 6.11 3.25 9.36
C VAL A 92 5.30 2.29 8.48
N VAL A 93 4.32 1.60 9.05
CA VAL A 93 3.41 0.72 8.29
C VAL A 93 2.65 1.52 7.23
N GLY A 94 2.17 2.73 7.57
CA GLY A 94 1.41 3.58 6.67
C GLY A 94 2.21 4.02 5.45
N VAL A 95 3.40 4.57 5.65
CA VAL A 95 4.22 5.11 4.56
C VAL A 95 4.81 3.99 3.71
N ILE A 96 5.46 3.00 4.34
CA ILE A 96 6.09 1.89 3.60
C ILE A 96 5.02 1.01 2.94
N GLY A 97 3.93 0.71 3.65
CA GLY A 97 2.82 -0.06 3.11
C GLY A 97 2.20 0.62 1.90
N LEU A 98 2.00 1.94 1.94
CA LEU A 98 1.49 2.70 0.80
C LEU A 98 2.45 2.63 -0.40
N ILE A 99 3.75 2.84 -0.17
CA ILE A 99 4.77 2.75 -1.23
C ILE A 99 4.74 1.35 -1.86
N LEU A 100 4.79 0.29 -1.06
CA LEU A 100 4.74 -1.09 -1.54
C LEU A 100 3.46 -1.36 -2.33
N LEU A 101 2.30 -0.89 -1.86
CA LEU A 101 1.03 -1.08 -2.55
C LEU A 101 0.95 -0.33 -3.87
N ILE A 102 1.52 0.88 -3.98
CA ILE A 102 1.61 1.59 -5.26
C ILE A 102 2.43 0.77 -6.27
N PHE A 103 3.60 0.25 -5.87
CA PHE A 103 4.42 -0.58 -6.74
C PHE A 103 3.71 -1.88 -7.15
N LEU A 104 3.11 -2.58 -6.19
CA LEU A 104 2.40 -3.85 -6.45
C LEU A 104 1.15 -3.63 -7.31
N ALA A 105 0.39 -2.57 -7.06
CA ALA A 105 -0.77 -2.22 -7.88
C ALA A 105 -0.36 -1.85 -9.31
N ALA A 106 0.74 -1.09 -9.47
CA ALA A 106 1.27 -0.75 -10.79
C ALA A 106 1.66 -2.00 -11.58
N GLU A 107 2.33 -2.96 -10.93
CA GLU A 107 2.74 -4.22 -11.58
C GLU A 107 1.54 -5.09 -11.95
N MET A 108 0.54 -5.20 -11.06
CA MET A 108 -0.73 -5.87 -11.37
C MET A 108 -1.48 -5.20 -12.52
N GLY A 109 -1.39 -3.89 -12.65
CA GLY A 109 -1.98 -3.10 -13.75
C GLY A 109 -1.33 -3.40 -15.10
N LYS A 110 0.02 -3.45 -15.15
CA LYS A 110 0.75 -3.83 -16.37
C LYS A 110 0.39 -5.22 -16.85
N LEU A 111 0.30 -6.19 -15.93
CA LEU A 111 -0.11 -7.56 -16.25
C LEU A 111 -1.56 -7.65 -16.76
N GLY A 112 -2.44 -6.78 -16.27
CA GLY A 112 -3.81 -6.66 -16.79
C GLY A 112 -3.86 -6.09 -18.21
N MET A 113 -3.04 -5.07 -18.49
CA MET A 113 -2.93 -4.45 -19.81
C MET A 113 -2.36 -5.42 -20.86
N ALA A 114 -1.29 -6.15 -20.51
CA ALA A 114 -0.66 -7.12 -21.40
C ALA A 114 -1.62 -8.24 -21.82
N ALA A 115 -2.42 -8.75 -20.88
CA ALA A 115 -3.43 -9.78 -21.17
C ALA A 115 -4.58 -9.27 -22.07
N ALA A 116 -4.91 -7.97 -22.01
CA ALA A 116 -5.93 -7.38 -22.86
C ALA A 116 -5.44 -7.16 -24.31
N ILE A 117 -4.15 -6.82 -24.48
CA ILE A 117 -3.53 -6.65 -25.81
C ILE A 117 -3.45 -7.99 -26.56
N ASP A 118 -3.08 -9.07 -25.84
CA ASP A 118 -2.98 -10.43 -26.42
C ASP A 118 -4.31 -10.93 -27.00
N GLN A 119 -5.42 -10.59 -26.36
CA GLN A 119 -6.77 -10.92 -26.85
C GLN A 119 -7.13 -10.16 -28.12
N MET A 120 -6.65 -8.92 -28.30
CA MET A 120 -6.92 -8.10 -29.50
C MET A 120 -6.07 -8.49 -30.71
N THR A 121 -4.95 -9.18 -30.50
CA THR A 121 -4.07 -9.64 -31.59
C THR A 121 -4.46 -11.03 -32.13
N HIS A 122 -5.36 -11.74 -31.44
CA HIS A 122 -5.85 -13.06 -31.83
C HIS A 122 -7.28 -13.05 -32.42
N ASP A 123 -7.89 -11.87 -32.58
CA ASP A 123 -9.13 -11.61 -33.32
C ASP A 123 -8.83 -10.96 -34.69
#